data_AF-X1T911-F1
#
_entry.id   AF-X1T911-F1
#
_cell.length_a   1.000
_cell.length_b   1.000
_cell.length_c   1.000
_cell.angle_alpha   90.00
_cell.angle_beta   90.00
_cell.angle_gamma   90.00
#
_symmetry.space_group_name_H-M   'P 1'
#
loop_
_entity.id
_entity.type
_entity.pdbx_description
1 polymer ?
#
loop_
_entity_poly.entity_id
_entity_poly.type
_entity_poly.pdbx_seq_one_letter_code
_entity_poly.pdbx_strand_id
1 'polypeptide(L)'
;QIKAGTIFRVLNISSVEADIARIEEKIDSLAGGTFWGSYGPRNVEVDNDVDFGIMLYDPSGNIITTGEITPGTYTIRRVRGAVDTEIVGSTASSEAVGRVYMTYNFPAASWAVGDIFYITFSGIKVTIDTTTTEYPNLYIWGRVVREADISAKIGTAADNADLATLFARANKIVLPTHAHVLLVVHDTSVALDADLDEALRDWMLDLGYEVTVADPADVAANLDVNAFDFIVISGSCLLGDAGNLANLRTADAPLLCHSADIAESALFLGATAGSRADQTQIEIIN
;
A
#
# COMPACT_ATOMS: atom_id res chain seq x y z
N GLN A 1 -54.92 -31.67 -68.33
CA GLN A 1 -55.19 -32.94 -67.61
C GLN A 1 -54.29 -33.00 -66.39
N ILE A 2 -54.84 -32.77 -65.19
CA ILE A 2 -54.13 -33.04 -63.93
C ILE A 2 -54.26 -34.55 -63.70
N LYS A 3 -53.14 -35.27 -63.57
CA LYS A 3 -53.15 -36.71 -63.28
C LYS A 3 -53.80 -36.93 -61.91
N ALA A 4 -54.82 -37.79 -61.85
CA ALA A 4 -55.40 -38.25 -60.60
C ALA A 4 -54.31 -38.92 -59.76
N GLY A 5 -54.03 -38.40 -58.57
CA GLY A 5 -53.05 -38.98 -57.63
C GLY A 5 -52.13 -38.00 -56.92
N THR A 6 -52.03 -36.73 -57.34
CA THR A 6 -51.20 -35.74 -56.63
C THR A 6 -51.96 -35.15 -55.46
N ILE A 7 -51.71 -35.66 -54.25
CA ILE A 7 -52.16 -35.05 -53.00
C ILE A 7 -51.32 -33.78 -52.76
N PHE A 8 -51.89 -32.61 -53.01
CA PHE A 8 -51.30 -31.36 -52.55
C PHE A 8 -51.55 -31.24 -51.05
N ARG A 9 -50.50 -31.43 -50.25
CA ARG A 9 -50.54 -31.10 -48.83
C ARG A 9 -50.53 -29.57 -48.75
N VAL A 10 -51.71 -28.97 -48.63
CA VAL A 10 -51.83 -27.53 -48.36
C VAL A 10 -51.29 -27.32 -46.95
N LEU A 11 -50.02 -26.90 -46.86
CA LEU A 11 -49.50 -26.32 -45.63
C LEU A 11 -50.39 -25.12 -45.32
N ASN A 12 -51.08 -25.15 -44.18
CA ASN A 12 -51.89 -24.04 -43.75
C ASN A 12 -50.96 -22.91 -43.32
N ILE A 13 -50.58 -22.06 -44.28
CA ILE A 13 -49.61 -20.97 -44.13
C ILE A 13 -49.97 -20.08 -42.93
N SER A 14 -51.27 -19.87 -42.67
CA SER A 14 -51.75 -19.09 -41.53
C SER A 14 -51.35 -19.64 -40.16
N SER A 15 -51.20 -20.96 -40.01
CA SER A 15 -50.73 -21.56 -38.75
C SER A 15 -49.23 -21.38 -38.54
N VAL A 16 -48.47 -21.39 -39.64
CA VAL A 16 -47.02 -21.18 -39.61
C VAL A 16 -46.71 -19.71 -39.32
N GLU A 17 -47.46 -18.77 -39.89
CA GLU A 17 -47.33 -17.34 -39.61
C GLU A 17 -47.64 -17.00 -38.15
N ALA A 18 -48.68 -17.60 -37.58
CA ALA A 18 -49.02 -17.43 -36.16
C ALA A 18 -47.95 -18.01 -35.22
N ASP A 19 -47.38 -19.17 -35.56
CA ASP A 19 -46.30 -19.77 -34.80
C ASP A 19 -44.99 -18.97 -34.92
N ILE A 20 -44.68 -18.42 -36.09
CA ILE A 20 -43.54 -17.53 -36.29
C ILE A 20 -43.69 -16.27 -35.44
N ALA A 21 -44.85 -15.59 -35.49
CA ALA A 21 -45.09 -14.40 -34.68
C ALA A 21 -44.94 -14.66 -33.18
N ARG A 22 -45.41 -15.82 -32.70
CA ARG A 22 -45.25 -16.24 -31.30
C ARG A 22 -43.81 -16.60 -30.93
N ILE A 23 -43.03 -17.12 -31.89
CA ILE A 23 -41.60 -17.40 -31.70
C ILE A 23 -40.80 -16.09 -31.68
N GLU A 24 -41.12 -15.15 -32.57
CA GLU A 24 -40.52 -13.82 -32.62
C GLU A 24 -40.81 -13.04 -31.33
N GLU A 25 -42.06 -13.04 -30.84
CA GLU A 25 -42.42 -12.45 -29.54
C GLU A 25 -41.62 -13.05 -28.38
N LYS A 26 -41.40 -14.37 -28.39
CA LYS A 26 -40.57 -15.03 -27.38
C LYS A 26 -39.09 -14.71 -27.52
N ILE A 27 -38.57 -14.63 -28.74
CA ILE A 27 -37.18 -14.26 -29.00
C ILE A 27 -36.96 -12.79 -28.60
N ASP A 28 -37.88 -11.89 -28.90
CA ASP A 28 -37.81 -10.49 -28.48
C ASP A 28 -37.94 -10.34 -26.96
N SER A 29 -38.73 -11.20 -26.29
CA SER A 29 -38.76 -11.23 -24.82
C SER A 29 -37.44 -11.71 -24.20
N LEU A 30 -36.70 -12.57 -24.91
CA LEU A 30 -35.40 -13.11 -24.47
C LEU A 30 -34.23 -12.19 -24.84
N ALA A 31 -34.30 -11.56 -26.01
CA ALA A 31 -33.34 -10.59 -26.53
C ALA A 31 -33.58 -9.18 -25.95
N GLY A 32 -34.76 -8.91 -25.39
CA GLY A 32 -35.13 -7.72 -24.65
C GLY A 32 -34.80 -7.78 -23.16
N GLY A 33 -34.14 -8.85 -22.70
CA GLY A 33 -33.73 -9.04 -21.32
C GLY A 33 -32.74 -7.97 -20.90
N THR A 34 -33.24 -6.95 -20.21
CA THR A 34 -32.42 -5.92 -19.60
C THR A 34 -31.48 -6.58 -18.57
N PHE A 35 -30.19 -6.26 -18.62
CA PHE A 35 -29.15 -6.90 -17.78
C PHE A 35 -29.04 -6.20 -16.44
N TRP A 36 -28.68 -6.93 -15.39
CA TRP A 36 -28.46 -6.35 -14.07
C TRP A 36 -27.18 -6.81 -13.39
N GLY A 37 -26.66 -5.95 -12.52
CA GLY A 37 -25.56 -6.27 -11.62
C GLY A 37 -25.78 -5.63 -10.26
N SER A 38 -25.55 -6.38 -9.17
CA SER A 38 -25.59 -5.81 -7.82
C SER A 38 -24.30 -5.05 -7.51
N TYR A 39 -24.39 -3.92 -6.81
CA TYR A 39 -23.25 -3.21 -6.25
C TYR A 39 -23.45 -2.90 -4.77
N GLY A 40 -22.33 -2.66 -4.10
CA GLY A 40 -22.26 -2.38 -2.67
C GLY A 40 -21.14 -3.20 -2.03
N PRO A 41 -20.60 -2.75 -0.89
CA PRO A 41 -19.51 -3.46 -0.24
C PRO A 41 -20.01 -4.79 0.36
N ARG A 42 -19.15 -5.80 0.35
CA ARG A 42 -19.44 -7.09 1.02
C ARG A 42 -19.18 -7.04 2.53
N ASN A 43 -18.43 -6.04 2.97
CA ASN A 43 -18.07 -5.80 4.36
C ASN A 43 -18.54 -4.40 4.73
N VAL A 44 -19.29 -4.26 5.82
CA VAL A 44 -19.76 -2.97 6.33
C VAL A 44 -19.39 -2.80 7.78
N GLU A 45 -19.29 -1.55 8.20
CA GLU A 45 -19.09 -1.19 9.59
C GLU A 45 -20.40 -0.75 10.22
N VAL A 46 -20.48 -0.87 11.54
CA VAL A 46 -21.60 -0.32 12.30
C VAL A 46 -21.54 1.21 12.31
N ASP A 47 -22.72 1.81 12.43
CA ASP A 47 -22.94 3.26 12.53
C ASP A 47 -22.41 4.07 11.33
N ASN A 48 -22.24 3.43 10.17
CA ASN A 48 -21.87 4.07 8.92
C ASN A 48 -22.96 3.94 7.86
N ASP A 49 -23.14 4.97 7.05
CA ASP A 49 -24.06 4.99 5.92
C ASP A 49 -23.42 4.31 4.72
N VAL A 50 -24.12 3.34 4.14
CA VAL A 50 -23.62 2.56 3.02
C VAL A 50 -24.66 2.49 1.91
N ASP A 51 -24.20 2.73 0.69
CA ASP A 51 -25.00 2.60 -0.53
C ASP A 51 -24.97 1.18 -1.08
N PHE A 52 -26.14 0.66 -1.39
CA PHE A 52 -26.34 -0.60 -2.11
C PHE A 52 -27.31 -0.40 -3.25
N GLY A 53 -27.17 -1.23 -4.29
CA GLY A 53 -28.14 -1.17 -5.36
C GLY A 53 -27.93 -2.17 -6.47
N ILE A 54 -28.79 -2.04 -7.47
CA ILE A 54 -28.82 -2.82 -8.69
C ILE A 54 -28.56 -1.86 -9.85
N MET A 55 -27.49 -2.12 -10.60
CA MET A 55 -27.23 -1.52 -11.91
C MET A 55 -28.13 -2.18 -12.95
N LEU A 56 -28.70 -1.39 -13.85
CA LEU A 56 -29.63 -1.80 -14.87
C LEU A 56 -29.12 -1.33 -16.25
N TYR A 57 -29.15 -2.23 -17.22
CA TYR A 57 -28.75 -1.96 -18.61
C TYR A 57 -29.83 -2.39 -19.59
N ASP A 58 -29.94 -1.66 -20.69
CA ASP A 58 -30.76 -2.10 -21.81
C ASP A 58 -30.13 -3.34 -22.49
N PRO A 59 -30.83 -4.02 -23.40
CA PRO A 59 -30.30 -5.21 -24.07
C PRO A 59 -29.10 -4.93 -25.00
N SER A 60 -28.90 -3.68 -25.39
CA SER A 60 -27.74 -3.22 -26.16
C SER A 60 -26.55 -2.85 -25.26
N GLY A 61 -26.72 -2.92 -23.93
CA GLY A 61 -25.71 -2.55 -22.94
C GLY A 61 -25.68 -1.06 -22.59
N ASN A 62 -26.64 -0.26 -23.04
CA ASN A 62 -26.75 1.14 -22.67
C ASN A 62 -27.32 1.32 -21.26
N ILE A 63 -27.04 2.48 -20.68
CA ILE A 63 -27.53 2.85 -19.35
C ILE A 63 -28.98 3.31 -19.46
N ILE A 64 -29.87 2.71 -18.66
CA ILE A 64 -31.29 3.07 -18.59
C ILE A 64 -31.46 4.43 -17.88
N THR A 65 -32.38 5.27 -18.34
CA THR A 65 -32.63 6.60 -17.78
C THR A 65 -33.63 6.57 -16.60
N THR A 66 -33.58 7.56 -15.72
CA THR A 66 -34.37 7.60 -14.48
C THR A 66 -35.89 7.52 -14.72
N GLY A 67 -36.41 8.08 -15.83
CA GLY A 67 -37.85 8.05 -16.12
C GLY A 67 -38.38 6.71 -16.66
N GLU A 68 -37.49 5.80 -17.03
CA GLU A 68 -37.81 4.46 -17.52
C GLU A 68 -37.87 3.45 -16.38
N ILE A 69 -37.40 3.83 -15.18
CA ILE A 69 -37.28 2.94 -14.02
C ILE A 69 -38.51 3.09 -13.13
N THR A 70 -38.94 1.97 -12.55
CA THR A 70 -39.81 1.94 -11.38
C THR A 70 -39.05 1.17 -10.31
N PRO A 71 -38.57 1.82 -9.23
CA PRO A 71 -37.54 1.26 -8.36
C PRO A 71 -38.04 0.18 -7.39
N GLY A 72 -39.35 0.06 -7.20
CA GLY A 72 -39.93 -0.92 -6.29
C GLY A 72 -39.55 -0.67 -4.83
N THR A 73 -39.22 -1.75 -4.11
CA THR A 73 -38.95 -1.73 -2.67
C THR A 73 -37.73 -2.57 -2.31
N TYR A 74 -37.21 -2.38 -1.10
CA TYR A 74 -36.20 -3.23 -0.50
C TYR A 74 -36.60 -3.71 0.90
N THR A 75 -36.00 -4.83 1.32
CA THR A 75 -36.03 -5.34 2.70
C THR A 75 -34.61 -5.64 3.17
N ILE A 76 -34.37 -5.59 4.47
CA ILE A 76 -33.08 -5.98 5.07
C ILE A 76 -33.32 -6.99 6.18
N ARG A 77 -32.60 -8.11 6.10
CA ARG A 77 -32.62 -9.18 7.09
C ARG A 77 -31.23 -9.38 7.66
N ARG A 78 -31.17 -9.75 8.94
CA ARG A 78 -29.94 -10.08 9.67
C ARG A 78 -29.95 -11.54 10.03
N VAL A 79 -28.84 -12.23 9.79
CA VAL A 79 -28.58 -13.57 10.31
C VAL A 79 -27.51 -13.50 11.39
N ARG A 80 -27.86 -13.93 12.61
CA ARG A 80 -26.98 -14.03 13.78
C ARG A 80 -27.20 -15.37 14.46
N GLY A 81 -26.14 -16.17 14.61
CA GLY A 81 -26.24 -17.48 15.27
C GLY A 81 -27.30 -18.40 14.64
N ALA A 82 -27.36 -18.42 13.31
CA ALA A 82 -28.38 -19.14 12.51
C ALA A 82 -29.84 -18.68 12.70
N VAL A 83 -30.08 -17.58 13.40
CA VAL A 83 -31.41 -16.94 13.49
C VAL A 83 -31.51 -15.82 12.46
N ASP A 84 -32.53 -15.89 11.61
CA ASP A 84 -32.87 -14.87 10.64
C ASP A 84 -33.95 -13.92 11.20
N THR A 85 -33.67 -12.61 11.18
CA THR A 85 -34.54 -11.56 11.69
C THR A 85 -34.70 -10.45 10.65
N GLU A 86 -35.93 -10.02 10.39
CA GLU A 86 -36.18 -8.81 9.61
C GLU A 86 -35.78 -7.57 10.42
N ILE A 87 -34.91 -6.75 9.83
CA ILE A 87 -34.45 -5.48 10.42
C ILE A 87 -35.17 -4.30 9.77
N VAL A 88 -35.38 -4.37 8.46
CA VAL A 88 -36.13 -3.38 7.70
C VAL A 88 -37.15 -4.12 6.85
N GLY A 89 -38.43 -3.84 7.11
CA GLY A 89 -39.54 -4.31 6.29
C GLY A 89 -39.58 -3.61 4.94
N SER A 90 -40.56 -3.97 4.11
CA SER A 90 -40.70 -3.45 2.74
C SER A 90 -40.72 -1.92 2.70
N THR A 91 -39.64 -1.31 2.21
CA THR A 91 -39.41 0.13 2.17
C THR A 91 -39.13 0.58 0.73
N ALA A 92 -39.57 1.76 0.33
CA ALA A 92 -39.37 2.25 -1.03
C ALA A 92 -37.87 2.40 -1.37
N SER A 93 -37.46 1.90 -2.54
CA SER A 93 -36.12 2.10 -3.09
C SER A 93 -36.07 3.43 -3.86
N SER A 94 -34.87 3.99 -3.99
CA SER A 94 -34.60 5.17 -4.82
C SER A 94 -34.14 4.78 -6.21
N GLU A 95 -34.29 5.68 -7.18
CA GLU A 95 -33.77 5.53 -8.54
C GLU A 95 -32.79 6.63 -8.91
N ALA A 96 -31.87 6.30 -9.80
CA ALA A 96 -31.02 7.22 -10.53
C ALA A 96 -30.71 6.63 -11.91
N VAL A 97 -30.06 7.40 -12.78
CA VAL A 97 -29.64 6.92 -14.10
C VAL A 97 -28.87 5.60 -13.96
N GLY A 98 -29.40 4.55 -14.57
CA GLY A 98 -28.81 3.21 -14.60
C GLY A 98 -28.94 2.38 -13.35
N ARG A 99 -29.66 2.83 -12.31
CA ARG A 99 -29.69 2.09 -11.04
C ARG A 99 -30.92 2.30 -10.17
N VAL A 100 -31.23 1.26 -9.41
CA VAL A 100 -32.10 1.29 -8.24
C VAL A 100 -31.23 1.11 -7.00
N TYR A 101 -31.42 1.94 -5.98
CA TYR A 101 -30.52 1.95 -4.83
C TYR A 101 -31.22 2.29 -3.51
N MET A 102 -30.51 2.05 -2.43
CA MET A 102 -30.84 2.46 -1.08
C MET A 102 -29.55 2.83 -0.34
N THR A 103 -29.69 3.75 0.61
CA THR A 103 -28.65 4.08 1.58
C THR A 103 -29.12 3.57 2.93
N TYR A 104 -28.28 2.83 3.64
CA TYR A 104 -28.64 2.30 4.95
C TYR A 104 -27.50 2.46 5.94
N ASN A 105 -27.85 3.01 7.10
CA ASN A 105 -27.01 3.00 8.28
C ASN A 105 -27.12 1.63 8.96
N PHE A 106 -26.00 1.02 9.37
CA PHE A 106 -26.02 -0.21 10.17
C PHE A 106 -25.90 0.11 11.68
N PRO A 107 -26.99 0.50 12.38
CA PRO A 107 -26.88 0.98 13.76
C PRO A 107 -26.40 -0.12 14.70
N ALA A 108 -25.48 0.21 15.62
CA ALA A 108 -24.95 -0.72 16.63
C ALA A 108 -26.03 -1.34 17.53
N ALA A 109 -27.21 -0.71 17.64
CA ALA A 109 -28.36 -1.27 18.34
C ALA A 109 -28.94 -2.53 17.67
N SER A 110 -28.85 -2.61 16.33
CA SER A 110 -29.39 -3.73 15.53
C SER A 110 -28.31 -4.65 15.00
N TRP A 111 -27.06 -4.20 14.91
CA TRP A 111 -25.98 -4.90 14.24
C TRP A 111 -24.77 -5.08 15.16
N ALA A 112 -24.11 -6.23 15.01
CA ALA A 112 -22.87 -6.56 15.70
C ALA A 112 -21.88 -7.17 14.72
N VAL A 113 -20.58 -7.02 15.04
CA VAL A 113 -19.50 -7.63 14.27
C VAL A 113 -19.72 -9.14 14.14
N GLY A 114 -19.64 -9.63 12.92
CA GLY A 114 -19.85 -11.03 12.58
C GLY A 114 -21.24 -11.34 12.01
N ASP A 115 -22.22 -10.45 12.18
CA ASP A 115 -23.56 -10.57 11.61
C ASP A 115 -23.52 -10.61 10.08
N ILE A 116 -24.43 -11.37 9.48
CA ILE A 116 -24.64 -11.39 8.04
C ILE A 116 -25.89 -10.57 7.71
N PHE A 117 -25.81 -9.72 6.70
CA PHE A 117 -26.97 -9.01 6.18
C PHE A 117 -27.39 -9.58 4.82
N TYR A 118 -28.70 -9.58 4.59
CA TYR A 118 -29.33 -9.92 3.31
C TYR A 118 -30.29 -8.79 2.93
N ILE A 119 -30.04 -8.15 1.81
CA ILE A 119 -30.88 -7.11 1.23
C ILE A 119 -31.59 -7.71 0.02
N THR A 120 -32.90 -7.54 -0.05
CA THR A 120 -33.69 -7.98 -1.20
C THR A 120 -34.39 -6.78 -1.83
N PHE A 121 -34.08 -6.49 -3.09
CA PHE A 121 -34.82 -5.55 -3.92
C PHE A 121 -35.94 -6.30 -4.66
N SER A 122 -37.15 -5.77 -4.64
CA SER A 122 -38.35 -6.40 -5.20
C SER A 122 -39.20 -5.39 -5.96
N GLY A 123 -39.87 -5.86 -7.02
CA GLY A 123 -40.81 -5.04 -7.79
C GLY A 123 -40.16 -3.98 -8.68
N ILE A 124 -38.88 -4.15 -9.03
CA ILE A 124 -38.20 -3.30 -10.01
C ILE A 124 -38.83 -3.56 -11.38
N LYS A 125 -39.18 -2.48 -12.08
CA LYS A 125 -39.63 -2.54 -13.47
C LYS A 125 -38.87 -1.52 -14.31
N VAL A 126 -38.65 -1.86 -15.56
CA VAL A 126 -38.07 -0.94 -16.56
C VAL A 126 -39.00 -0.90 -17.75
N THR A 127 -39.40 0.30 -18.18
CA THR A 127 -40.21 0.50 -19.38
C THR A 127 -39.41 1.28 -20.40
N ILE A 128 -39.04 0.62 -21.49
CA ILE A 128 -38.39 1.24 -22.65
C ILE A 128 -39.41 1.24 -23.78
N ASP A 129 -39.69 2.43 -24.32
CA ASP A 129 -40.78 2.68 -25.25
C ASP A 129 -42.14 2.17 -24.72
N THR A 130 -42.60 1.02 -25.21
CA THR A 130 -43.87 0.39 -24.82
C THR A 130 -43.69 -0.95 -24.12
N THR A 131 -42.45 -1.41 -23.99
CA THR A 131 -42.13 -2.71 -23.40
C THR A 131 -41.71 -2.53 -21.94
N THR A 132 -42.51 -3.09 -21.04
CA THR A 132 -42.16 -3.15 -19.62
C THR A 132 -41.55 -4.51 -19.28
N THR A 133 -40.33 -4.50 -18.76
CA THR A 133 -39.66 -5.66 -18.18
C THR A 133 -39.78 -5.61 -16.66
N GLU A 134 -40.29 -6.68 -16.07
CA GLU A 134 -40.29 -6.88 -14.62
C GLU A 134 -39.08 -7.71 -14.20
N TYR A 135 -38.34 -7.24 -13.21
CA TYR A 135 -37.21 -7.96 -12.68
C TYR A 135 -37.63 -8.90 -11.56
N PRO A 136 -36.98 -10.08 -11.43
CA PRO A 136 -37.17 -10.93 -10.27
C PRO A 136 -36.65 -10.22 -9.01
N ASN A 137 -36.89 -10.80 -7.85
CA ASN A 137 -36.24 -10.34 -6.64
C ASN A 137 -34.72 -10.46 -6.77
N LEU A 138 -34.01 -9.38 -6.46
CA LEU A 138 -32.56 -9.27 -6.57
C LEU A 138 -31.93 -9.13 -5.19
N TYR A 139 -30.79 -9.78 -4.99
CA TYR A 139 -30.24 -9.99 -3.66
C TYR A 139 -28.83 -9.45 -3.54
N ILE A 140 -28.56 -8.85 -2.38
CA ILE A 140 -27.23 -8.45 -1.95
C ILE A 140 -27.00 -9.01 -0.57
N TRP A 141 -25.79 -9.50 -0.30
CA TRP A 141 -25.44 -10.03 1.00
C TRP A 141 -24.01 -9.69 1.35
N GLY A 142 -23.74 -9.63 2.64
CA GLY A 142 -22.42 -9.32 3.15
C GLY A 142 -22.34 -9.53 4.65
N ARG A 143 -21.29 -8.98 5.25
CA ARG A 143 -21.01 -9.15 6.67
C ARG A 143 -20.74 -7.81 7.34
N VAL A 144 -21.23 -7.66 8.56
CA VAL A 144 -20.78 -6.61 9.45
C VAL A 144 -19.41 -7.00 9.97
N VAL A 145 -18.40 -6.21 9.64
CA VAL A 145 -17.03 -6.39 10.11
C VAL A 145 -16.68 -5.27 11.08
N ARG A 146 -15.60 -5.50 11.82
CA ARG A 146 -14.82 -4.41 12.38
C ARG A 146 -13.68 -4.24 11.39
N GLU A 147 -13.58 -3.13 10.65
CA GLU A 147 -12.23 -2.80 10.19
C GLU A 147 -11.45 -2.59 11.47
N ALA A 148 -10.43 -3.42 11.67
CA ALA A 148 -9.54 -3.21 12.79
C ALA A 148 -8.98 -1.83 12.57
N ASP A 149 -9.43 -0.86 13.39
CA ASP A 149 -8.87 0.48 13.42
C ASP A 149 -7.37 0.29 13.31
N ILE A 150 -6.78 0.79 12.23
CA ILE A 150 -5.38 0.52 11.98
C ILE A 150 -4.57 1.09 13.14
N SER A 151 -5.09 2.10 13.85
CA SER A 151 -4.52 2.63 15.08
C SER A 151 -4.58 1.70 16.29
N ALA A 152 -5.38 0.62 16.26
CA ALA A 152 -5.34 -0.47 17.23
C ALA A 152 -4.37 -1.60 16.83
N LYS A 153 -3.94 -1.64 15.55
CA LYS A 153 -2.91 -2.56 15.04
C LYS A 153 -1.51 -1.93 15.00
N ILE A 154 -1.45 -0.62 14.79
CA ILE A 154 -0.30 0.21 15.09
C ILE A 154 -0.31 0.29 16.61
N GLY A 155 0.62 -0.38 17.27
CA GLY A 155 0.71 -0.36 18.72
C GLY A 155 0.66 1.08 19.28
N THR A 156 0.18 1.23 20.50
CA THR A 156 0.22 2.47 21.25
C THR A 156 1.67 2.88 21.55
N ALA A 157 1.90 4.12 22.03
CA ALA A 157 3.22 4.52 22.52
C ALA A 157 3.77 3.61 23.64
N ALA A 158 2.90 2.85 24.33
CA ALA A 158 3.30 1.83 25.30
C ALA A 158 3.79 0.54 24.61
N ASP A 159 3.28 0.21 23.43
CA ASP A 159 3.78 -0.88 22.58
C ASP A 159 5.08 -0.47 21.84
N ASN A 160 5.35 0.83 21.75
CA ASN A 160 6.58 1.44 21.22
C ASN A 160 7.76 1.43 22.22
N ALA A 161 7.65 0.75 23.36
CA ALA A 161 8.74 0.66 24.33
C ALA A 161 10.05 0.08 23.73
N ASP A 162 9.97 -0.52 22.54
CA ASP A 162 11.09 -1.13 21.84
C ASP A 162 11.39 -0.48 20.47
N LEU A 163 10.85 0.68 20.09
CA LEU A 163 11.27 1.29 18.81
C LEU A 163 12.78 1.60 18.82
N ALA A 164 13.30 2.06 19.95
CA ALA A 164 14.73 2.25 20.14
C ALA A 164 15.50 0.92 20.06
N THR A 165 14.98 -0.19 20.61
CA THR A 165 15.64 -1.50 20.53
C THR A 165 15.46 -2.17 19.16
N LEU A 166 14.39 -1.89 18.42
CA LEU A 166 14.13 -2.37 17.06
C LEU A 166 15.03 -1.65 16.06
N PHE A 167 15.16 -0.32 16.15
CA PHE A 167 16.13 0.44 15.35
C PHE A 167 17.56 0.11 15.78
N ALA A 168 17.84 -0.05 17.08
CA ALA A 168 19.14 -0.54 17.54
C ALA A 168 19.42 -1.96 17.02
N ARG A 169 18.44 -2.86 16.97
CA ARG A 169 18.58 -4.21 16.39
C ARG A 169 18.73 -4.18 14.88
N ALA A 170 18.01 -3.31 14.17
CA ALA A 170 18.16 -3.13 12.72
C ALA A 170 19.56 -2.58 12.41
N ASN A 171 20.07 -1.61 13.17
CA ASN A 171 21.45 -1.14 13.09
C ASN A 171 22.45 -2.27 13.43
N LYS A 172 22.15 -3.11 14.43
CA LYS A 172 22.98 -4.26 14.82
C LYS A 172 23.00 -5.41 13.80
N ILE A 173 21.98 -5.54 12.96
CA ILE A 173 21.89 -6.60 11.93
C ILE A 173 22.71 -6.22 10.68
N VAL A 174 22.98 -4.94 10.44
CA VAL A 174 23.70 -4.49 9.24
C VAL A 174 25.23 -4.49 9.41
N LEU A 175 25.78 -4.47 10.63
CA LEU A 175 27.23 -4.53 10.84
C LEU A 175 27.60 -5.55 11.94
N PRO A 176 28.10 -6.74 11.57
CA PRO A 176 28.53 -7.75 12.52
C PRO A 176 29.96 -7.49 13.00
N THR A 177 30.23 -6.31 13.56
CA THR A 177 31.38 -5.97 14.44
C THR A 177 31.32 -4.47 14.71
N HIS A 178 31.36 -4.06 15.97
CA HIS A 178 31.59 -2.65 16.32
C HIS A 178 33.03 -2.34 15.92
N ALA A 179 33.25 -1.87 14.69
CA ALA A 179 34.58 -1.45 14.27
C ALA A 179 34.97 -0.21 15.08
N HIS A 180 36.18 -0.21 15.61
CA HIS A 180 36.72 0.86 16.43
C HIS A 180 37.45 1.86 15.53
N VAL A 181 36.96 3.10 15.49
CA VAL A 181 37.44 4.15 14.60
C VAL A 181 38.22 5.20 15.38
N LEU A 182 39.40 5.56 14.87
CA LEU A 182 40.13 6.74 15.32
C LEU A 182 39.77 7.94 14.43
N LEU A 183 39.13 8.96 15.01
CA LEU A 183 38.87 10.24 14.36
C LEU A 183 39.93 11.26 14.82
N VAL A 184 40.81 11.66 13.91
CA VAL A 184 41.85 12.67 14.15
C VAL A 184 41.32 14.04 13.73
N VAL A 185 41.31 14.99 14.66
CA VAL A 185 40.85 16.38 14.48
C VAL A 185 41.97 17.35 14.81
N HIS A 186 41.93 18.61 14.36
CA HIS A 186 43.05 19.55 14.53
C HIS A 186 43.54 19.72 15.98
N ASP A 187 42.62 19.94 16.92
CA ASP A 187 42.93 20.18 18.33
C ASP A 187 41.73 19.73 19.18
N THR A 188 41.96 18.82 20.13
CA THR A 188 40.91 18.31 21.03
C THR A 188 40.73 19.16 22.29
N SER A 189 41.65 20.10 22.55
CA SER A 189 41.66 20.98 23.73
C SER A 189 40.77 22.21 23.57
N VAL A 190 40.48 22.60 22.33
CA VAL A 190 39.35 23.44 21.96
C VAL A 190 38.18 22.52 21.60
N ALA A 191 36.95 22.93 21.88
CA ALA A 191 35.77 22.18 21.44
C ALA A 191 35.92 21.83 19.95
N LEU A 192 35.51 20.62 19.58
CA LEU A 192 35.48 20.17 18.18
C LEU A 192 34.96 21.29 17.28
N ASP A 193 35.55 21.45 16.09
CA ASP A 193 35.00 22.38 15.12
C ASP A 193 33.54 21.99 14.88
N ALA A 194 32.62 22.87 15.29
CA ALA A 194 31.23 22.53 15.58
C ALA A 194 30.48 22.04 14.35
N ASP A 195 30.98 22.33 13.14
CA ASP A 195 30.28 22.04 11.90
C ASP A 195 30.77 20.74 11.22
N LEU A 196 32.07 20.41 11.28
CA LEU A 196 32.63 19.28 10.54
C LEU A 196 32.99 18.10 11.44
N ASP A 197 33.69 18.36 12.55
CA ASP A 197 34.23 17.29 13.41
C ASP A 197 33.12 16.64 14.23
N GLU A 198 32.18 17.44 14.74
CA GLU A 198 31.00 16.95 15.45
C GLU A 198 30.05 16.21 14.50
N ALA A 199 29.79 16.75 13.30
CA ALA A 199 28.93 16.09 12.31
C ALA A 199 29.52 14.75 11.83
N LEU A 200 30.84 14.69 11.62
CA LEU A 200 31.51 13.46 11.20
C LEU A 200 31.51 12.40 12.31
N ARG A 201 31.79 12.80 13.55
CA ARG A 201 31.70 11.93 14.73
C ARG A 201 30.29 11.37 14.90
N ASP A 202 29.27 12.24 14.85
CA ASP A 202 27.89 11.85 15.07
C ASP A 202 27.38 10.90 13.97
N TRP A 203 27.74 11.16 12.70
CA TRP A 203 27.45 10.24 11.60
C TRP A 203 28.09 8.85 11.81
N MET A 204 29.32 8.77 12.31
CA MET A 204 29.97 7.50 12.63
C MET A 204 29.28 6.78 13.79
N LEU A 205 28.88 7.50 14.84
CA LEU A 205 28.12 6.93 15.95
C LEU A 205 26.75 6.40 15.50
N ASP A 206 26.06 7.11 14.60
CA ASP A 206 24.79 6.69 14.03
C ASP A 206 24.92 5.42 13.18
N LEU A 207 26.06 5.26 12.49
CA LEU A 207 26.42 4.03 11.78
C LEU A 207 26.84 2.88 12.72
N GLY A 208 26.97 3.13 14.02
CA GLY A 208 27.28 2.11 15.03
C GLY A 208 28.77 1.84 15.22
N TYR A 209 29.65 2.75 14.78
CA TYR A 209 31.09 2.68 15.10
C TYR A 209 31.34 3.09 16.56
N GLU A 210 32.36 2.50 17.17
CA GLU A 210 32.95 3.04 18.39
C GLU A 210 33.99 4.09 17.96
N VAL A 211 33.89 5.34 18.43
CA VAL A 211 34.73 6.44 17.93
C VAL A 211 35.60 6.98 19.06
N THR A 212 36.92 6.91 18.87
CA THR A 212 37.92 7.62 19.69
C THR A 212 38.35 8.87 18.96
N VAL A 213 38.24 10.02 19.60
CA VAL A 213 38.71 11.30 19.06
C VAL A 213 40.09 11.61 19.61
N ALA A 214 41.02 12.02 18.75
CA ALA A 214 42.39 12.40 19.11
C ALA A 214 42.85 13.60 18.28
N ASP A 215 43.84 14.34 18.76
CA ASP A 215 44.55 15.34 17.96
C ASP A 215 45.89 14.80 17.43
N PRO A 216 46.58 15.52 16.52
CA PRO A 216 47.87 15.11 16.02
C PRO A 216 48.92 14.91 17.12
N ALA A 217 48.88 15.68 18.21
CA ALA A 217 49.83 15.54 19.31
C ALA A 217 49.62 14.21 20.05
N ASP A 218 48.37 13.77 20.23
CA ASP A 218 48.04 12.45 20.77
C ASP A 218 48.58 11.32 19.88
N VAL A 219 48.43 11.45 18.56
CA VAL A 219 48.97 10.47 17.58
C VAL A 219 50.50 10.40 17.66
N ALA A 220 51.17 11.53 17.87
CA ALA A 220 52.62 11.59 18.08
C ALA A 220 53.05 11.00 19.43
N ALA A 221 52.20 11.03 20.46
CA ALA A 221 52.48 10.63 21.84
C ALA A 221 52.48 9.10 22.11
N ASN A 222 52.55 8.26 21.06
CA ASN A 222 52.45 6.80 21.08
C ASN A 222 51.03 6.26 21.33
N LEU A 223 50.01 6.90 20.77
CA LEU A 223 48.73 6.24 20.57
C LEU A 223 48.93 4.92 19.82
N ASP A 224 48.35 3.82 20.31
CA ASP A 224 48.41 2.54 19.61
C ASP A 224 47.44 2.56 18.42
N VAL A 225 47.92 3.10 17.30
CA VAL A 225 47.14 3.28 16.06
C VAL A 225 46.67 1.96 15.46
N ASN A 226 47.25 0.82 15.88
CA ASN A 226 46.85 -0.52 15.44
C ASN A 226 45.71 -1.12 16.29
N ALA A 227 45.28 -0.44 17.36
CA ALA A 227 44.11 -0.82 18.13
C ALA A 227 42.78 -0.46 17.45
N PHE A 228 42.84 0.23 16.31
CA PHE A 228 41.70 0.70 15.54
C PHE A 228 41.54 -0.08 14.24
N ASP A 229 40.30 -0.34 13.85
CA ASP A 229 39.95 -1.03 12.61
C ASP A 229 39.96 -0.07 11.40
N PHE A 230 39.84 1.23 11.65
CA PHE A 230 39.76 2.28 10.64
C PHE A 230 40.20 3.64 11.21
N ILE A 231 40.88 4.45 10.41
CA ILE A 231 41.38 5.77 10.82
C ILE A 231 40.84 6.84 9.88
N VAL A 232 40.31 7.92 10.44
CA VAL A 232 39.83 9.09 9.68
C VAL A 232 40.55 10.34 10.13
N ILE A 233 41.17 11.04 9.18
CA ILE A 233 41.73 12.38 9.40
C ILE A 233 40.69 13.39 8.92
N SER A 234 40.19 14.21 9.84
CA SER A 234 39.20 15.23 9.52
C SER A 234 39.76 16.32 8.60
N GLY A 235 38.85 17.02 7.92
CA GLY A 235 39.16 18.22 7.15
C GLY A 235 39.63 19.41 8.00
N SER A 236 39.46 19.35 9.33
CA SER A 236 39.97 20.39 10.24
C SER A 236 41.49 20.35 10.40
N CYS A 237 42.15 19.20 10.20
CA CYS A 237 43.60 19.09 10.31
C CYS A 237 44.33 19.94 9.25
N LEU A 238 45.37 20.66 9.67
CA LEU A 238 46.10 21.63 8.86
C LEU A 238 47.48 21.10 8.47
N LEU A 239 48.10 21.64 7.42
CA LEU A 239 49.45 21.22 6.98
C LEU A 239 50.51 21.20 8.11
N GLY A 240 50.37 22.08 9.10
CA GLY A 240 51.24 22.12 10.29
C GLY A 240 51.21 20.84 11.15
N ASP A 241 50.14 20.05 11.04
CA ASP A 241 49.92 18.82 11.80
C ASP A 241 50.60 17.60 11.18
N ALA A 242 50.94 17.68 9.88
CA ALA A 242 51.43 16.54 9.10
C ALA A 242 52.67 15.86 9.70
N GLY A 243 53.52 16.61 10.42
CA GLY A 243 54.70 16.07 11.10
C GLY A 243 54.33 15.13 12.25
N ASN A 244 53.28 15.44 12.99
CA ASN A 244 52.81 14.65 14.13
C ASN A 244 52.02 13.40 13.70
N LEU A 245 51.45 13.43 12.49
CA LEU A 245 50.70 12.32 11.91
C LEU A 245 51.59 11.24 11.26
N ALA A 246 52.93 11.41 11.27
CA ALA A 246 53.87 10.48 10.67
C ALA A 246 53.71 9.02 11.16
N ASN A 247 53.27 8.83 12.42
CA ASN A 247 53.03 7.52 13.02
C ASN A 247 51.91 6.73 12.31
N LEU A 248 50.97 7.41 11.65
CA LEU A 248 49.87 6.76 10.92
C LEU A 248 50.34 5.91 9.73
N ARG A 249 51.56 6.17 9.20
CA ARG A 249 52.17 5.31 8.17
C ARG A 249 52.45 3.88 8.63
N THR A 250 52.49 3.68 9.94
CA THR A 250 52.77 2.37 10.55
C THR A 250 51.50 1.61 10.93
N ALA A 251 50.33 2.22 10.72
CA ALA A 251 49.05 1.58 11.00
C ALA A 251 48.77 0.46 10.00
N ASP A 252 48.27 -0.67 10.48
CA ASP A 252 47.78 -1.80 9.68
C ASP A 252 46.26 -1.68 9.37
N ALA A 253 45.71 -0.48 9.56
CA ALA A 253 44.31 -0.15 9.35
C ALA A 253 44.13 0.76 8.11
N PRO A 254 43.00 0.68 7.39
CA PRO A 254 42.70 1.61 6.33
C PRO A 254 42.58 3.04 6.87
N LEU A 255 43.11 3.98 6.12
CA LEU A 255 43.12 5.39 6.47
C LEU A 255 42.36 6.21 5.41
N LEU A 256 41.41 7.03 5.87
CA LEU A 256 40.67 8.00 5.08
C LEU A 256 41.06 9.42 5.48
N CYS A 257 41.44 10.27 4.53
CA CYS A 257 41.86 11.65 4.80
C CYS A 257 40.91 12.64 4.13
N HIS A 258 40.21 13.44 4.93
CA HIS A 258 39.31 14.51 4.46
C HIS A 258 40.01 15.87 4.32
N SER A 259 41.19 16.05 4.91
CA SER A 259 41.99 17.26 4.74
C SER A 259 42.83 17.18 3.46
N ALA A 260 42.56 18.09 2.51
CA ALA A 260 43.32 18.20 1.27
C ALA A 260 44.79 18.55 1.54
N ASP A 261 45.04 19.48 2.45
CA ASP A 261 46.38 19.91 2.86
C ASP A 261 47.22 18.75 3.42
N ILE A 262 46.58 17.86 4.19
CA ILE A 262 47.24 16.67 4.75
C ILE A 262 47.39 15.57 3.68
N ALA A 263 46.39 15.36 2.83
CA ALA A 263 46.41 14.36 1.78
C ALA A 263 47.52 14.61 0.74
N GLU A 264 47.76 15.88 0.38
CA GLU A 264 48.82 16.30 -0.53
C GLU A 264 50.21 16.34 0.13
N SER A 265 50.29 16.20 1.45
CA SER A 265 51.56 16.21 2.17
C SER A 265 52.38 14.95 1.86
N ALA A 266 53.69 15.03 2.12
CA ALA A 266 54.60 13.89 1.95
C ALA A 266 54.19 12.66 2.82
N LEU A 267 53.24 12.82 3.75
CA LEU A 267 52.64 11.77 4.58
C LEU A 267 52.06 10.63 3.73
N PHE A 268 51.36 10.95 2.64
CA PHE A 268 50.70 9.97 1.76
C PHE A 268 51.44 9.72 0.44
N LEU A 269 52.32 10.64 0.02
CA LEU A 269 53.04 10.55 -1.26
C LEU A 269 54.48 9.99 -1.15
N GLY A 270 54.86 9.43 0.00
CA GLY A 270 56.23 8.96 0.26
C GLY A 270 56.38 7.43 0.21
N ALA A 271 57.19 6.95 -0.74
CA ALA A 271 57.57 5.54 -0.89
C ALA A 271 58.12 4.95 0.43
N THR A 272 57.29 4.21 1.16
CA THR A 272 57.48 2.88 1.78
C THR A 272 56.34 2.68 2.77
N ALA A 273 55.09 2.58 2.31
CA ALA A 273 54.00 2.04 3.13
C ALA A 273 54.23 0.52 3.24
N GLY A 274 54.09 -0.05 4.44
CA GLY A 274 54.32 -1.46 4.69
C GLY A 274 53.53 -2.34 3.71
N SER A 275 54.13 -3.44 3.26
CA SER A 275 53.64 -4.32 2.19
C SER A 275 52.32 -5.07 2.46
N ARG A 276 51.46 -4.56 3.35
CA ARG A 276 50.26 -5.24 3.84
C ARG A 276 48.97 -4.40 3.89
N ALA A 277 49.02 -3.08 3.74
CA ALA A 277 47.81 -2.26 3.64
C ALA A 277 47.67 -1.74 2.20
N ASP A 278 46.63 -2.20 1.48
CA ASP A 278 46.20 -1.57 0.23
C ASP A 278 45.68 -0.17 0.57
N GLN A 279 46.56 0.83 0.56
CA GLN A 279 46.16 2.23 0.69
C GLN A 279 45.32 2.61 -0.53
N THR A 280 44.00 2.64 -0.35
CA THR A 280 43.09 3.21 -1.34
C THR A 280 42.99 4.71 -1.05
N GLN A 281 43.80 5.50 -1.77
CA GLN A 281 43.63 6.95 -1.78
C GLN A 281 42.32 7.27 -2.51
N ILE A 282 41.28 7.67 -1.78
CA ILE A 282 40.06 8.23 -2.36
C ILE A 282 40.19 9.75 -2.30
N GLU A 283 40.68 10.33 -3.39
CA GLU A 283 40.69 11.78 -3.58
C GLU A 283 39.27 12.23 -3.95
N ILE A 284 38.58 12.94 -3.05
CA ILE A 284 37.32 13.60 -3.37
C ILE A 284 37.68 15.00 -3.90
N ILE A 285 37.85 15.11 -5.21
CA ILE A 285 38.05 16.40 -5.89
C ILE A 285 36.69 17.10 -5.99
N ASN A 286 36.56 18.27 -5.38
CA ASN A 286 35.45 19.20 -5.62
C ASN A 286 35.67 20.01 -6.89
#